data_AF-A0A7Y4VP97-F1
#
_entry.id   AF-A0A7Y4VP97-F1
#
_cell.length_a   1.000
_cell.length_b   1.000
_cell.length_c   1.000
_cell.angle_alpha   90.00
_cell.angle_beta   90.00
_cell.angle_gamma   90.00
#
_symmetry.space_group_name_H-M   'P 1'
#
loop_
_entity.id
_entity.type
_entity.pdbx_description
1 polymer ?
#
loop_
_entity_poly.entity_id
_entity_poly.type
_entity_poly.pdbx_seq_one_letter_code
_entity_poly.pdbx_strand_id
1 'polypeptide(L)'
;MNTHDSSAGPSPSLSELPLDELVRYAESLGLDLPADIAHGEALTAVRARQELLLELDRDALLDVVIWLRVPVQQSAGREQLARIITRQHPAHFDGLSDRGLHALARLRGVTLRDGEPRTELERRTRKADGWWARVRRTQRSVLGSLVARLVTASERDDDYQFLPEDGLSARTIKRDIEQSGLVGGVAKRLRGAADDYVREKLDEIERRIDRKLDEIDRRLGEWRDREMSHRLRILKITLLVTILVAVLSLLYDYFRGAS
;
A
#
# COMPACT_ATOMS: atom_id res chain seq x y z
N MET A 1 -2.81 39.09 26.20
CA MET A 1 -1.93 38.07 25.61
C MET A 1 -2.76 36.79 25.60
N ASN A 2 -3.49 36.53 24.51
CA ASN A 2 -4.47 35.44 24.44
C ASN A 2 -3.82 34.25 23.72
N THR A 3 -3.40 33.24 24.48
CA THR A 3 -3.09 31.92 23.95
C THR A 3 -4.41 31.26 23.56
N HIS A 4 -4.73 31.27 22.27
CA HIS A 4 -5.80 30.42 21.74
C HIS A 4 -5.36 28.97 21.86
N ASP A 5 -5.81 28.34 22.94
CA ASP A 5 -5.76 26.90 23.15
C ASP A 5 -6.65 26.22 22.11
N SER A 6 -6.07 25.93 20.94
CA SER A 6 -6.72 25.13 19.91
C SER A 6 -6.64 23.68 20.36
N SER A 7 -7.53 23.31 21.29
CA SER A 7 -7.79 21.92 21.63
C SER A 7 -8.15 21.19 20.33
N ALA A 8 -7.22 20.37 19.86
CA ALA A 8 -7.41 19.50 18.72
C ALA A 8 -8.48 18.48 19.10
N GLY A 9 -9.73 18.78 18.78
CA GLY A 9 -10.82 17.82 18.89
C GLY A 9 -10.46 16.56 18.10
N PRO A 10 -10.92 15.38 18.53
CA PRO A 10 -10.68 14.13 17.82
C PRO A 10 -11.08 14.29 16.34
N SER A 11 -10.21 13.86 15.43
CA SER A 11 -10.50 13.88 14.00
C SER A 11 -11.78 13.09 13.74
N PRO A 12 -12.75 13.65 12.99
CA PRO A 12 -14.00 12.97 12.71
C PRO A 12 -13.73 11.64 12.02
N SER A 13 -14.45 10.60 12.43
CA SER A 13 -14.32 9.28 11.82
C SER A 13 -14.79 9.33 10.36
N LEU A 14 -14.24 8.47 9.49
CA LEU A 14 -14.64 8.44 8.06
C LEU A 14 -16.16 8.28 7.87
N SER A 15 -16.84 7.60 8.80
CA SER A 15 -18.30 7.43 8.82
C SER A 15 -19.09 8.69 9.15
N GLU A 16 -18.48 9.65 9.84
CA GLU A 16 -19.10 10.94 10.20
C GLU A 16 -18.93 12.00 9.13
N LEU A 17 -18.04 11.77 8.15
CA LEU A 17 -17.82 12.72 7.07
C LEU A 17 -19.10 12.88 6.24
N PRO A 18 -19.49 14.12 5.92
CA PRO A 18 -20.59 14.37 5.02
C PRO A 18 -20.26 13.85 3.60
N LEU A 19 -21.30 13.61 2.81
CA LEU A 19 -21.17 12.95 1.50
C LEU A 19 -20.23 13.70 0.54
N ASP A 20 -20.27 15.03 0.54
CA ASP A 20 -19.42 15.86 -0.31
C ASP A 20 -17.93 15.75 0.07
N GLU A 21 -17.63 15.66 1.36
CA GLU A 21 -16.26 15.39 1.84
C GLU A 21 -15.81 13.98 1.50
N LEU A 22 -16.69 12.97 1.61
CA LEU A 22 -16.38 11.60 1.18
C LEU A 22 -16.10 11.52 -0.32
N VAL A 23 -16.88 12.20 -1.16
CA VAL A 23 -16.64 12.27 -2.61
C VAL A 23 -15.30 12.94 -2.90
N ARG A 24 -14.99 14.07 -2.26
CA ARG A 24 -13.70 14.75 -2.41
C ARG A 24 -12.53 13.88 -1.94
N TYR A 25 -12.73 13.11 -0.86
CA TYR A 25 -11.73 12.17 -0.38
C TYR A 25 -11.56 11.00 -1.35
N ALA A 26 -12.64 10.46 -1.91
CA ALA A 26 -12.59 9.42 -2.94
C ALA A 26 -11.81 9.88 -4.19
N GLU A 27 -12.02 11.12 -4.66
CA GLU A 27 -11.25 11.74 -5.74
C GLU A 27 -9.74 11.80 -5.41
N SER A 28 -9.40 12.06 -4.14
CA SER A 28 -8.02 12.06 -3.67
C SER A 28 -7.37 10.68 -3.73
N LEU A 29 -8.15 9.60 -3.60
CA LEU A 29 -7.74 8.19 -3.77
C LEU A 29 -7.80 7.72 -5.23
N GLY A 30 -8.14 8.63 -6.15
CA GLY A 30 -8.30 8.34 -7.57
C GLY A 30 -9.56 7.56 -7.91
N LEU A 31 -10.56 7.54 -7.04
CA LEU A 31 -11.90 7.06 -7.36
C LEU A 31 -12.74 8.19 -7.95
N ASP A 32 -13.62 7.81 -8.86
CA ASP A 32 -14.61 8.70 -9.45
C ASP A 32 -15.99 8.16 -9.05
N LEU A 33 -16.66 8.85 -8.10
CA LEU A 33 -17.96 8.46 -7.58
C LEU A 33 -19.06 9.28 -8.27
N PRO A 34 -20.22 8.68 -8.60
CA PRO A 34 -21.33 9.42 -9.15
C PRO A 34 -21.90 10.41 -8.12
N ALA A 35 -22.40 11.56 -8.59
CA ALA A 35 -22.84 12.65 -7.71
C ALA A 35 -24.08 12.31 -6.85
N ASP A 36 -24.85 11.31 -7.28
CA ASP A 36 -26.07 10.82 -6.63
C ASP A 36 -25.84 9.53 -5.82
N ILE A 37 -24.58 9.14 -5.60
CA ILE A 37 -24.25 7.95 -4.80
C ILE A 37 -24.79 8.05 -3.37
N ALA A 38 -25.35 6.96 -2.86
CA ALA A 38 -25.74 6.89 -1.46
C ALA A 38 -24.52 6.95 -0.53
N HIS A 39 -24.64 7.61 0.61
CA HIS A 39 -23.54 7.78 1.58
C HIS A 39 -22.88 6.45 2.00
N GLY A 40 -23.68 5.42 2.31
CA GLY A 40 -23.15 4.11 2.68
C GLY A 40 -22.37 3.41 1.55
N GLU A 41 -22.78 3.62 0.29
CA GLU A 41 -22.09 3.07 -0.88
C GLU A 41 -20.77 3.80 -1.13
N ALA A 42 -20.76 5.14 -1.02
CA ALA A 42 -19.54 5.95 -1.10
C ALA A 42 -18.53 5.53 -0.03
N LEU A 43 -18.97 5.39 1.22
CA LEU A 43 -18.13 4.93 2.33
C LEU A 43 -17.53 3.55 2.07
N THR A 44 -18.35 2.61 1.55
CA THR A 44 -17.90 1.26 1.21
C THR A 44 -16.86 1.29 0.09
N ALA A 45 -17.08 2.08 -0.96
CA ALA A 45 -16.15 2.23 -2.07
C ALA A 45 -14.81 2.84 -1.62
N VAL A 46 -14.85 3.87 -0.77
CA VAL A 46 -13.65 4.50 -0.19
C VAL A 46 -12.85 3.49 0.63
N ARG A 47 -13.50 2.73 1.52
CA ARG A 47 -12.82 1.72 2.35
C ARG A 47 -12.19 0.62 1.51
N ALA A 48 -12.93 0.08 0.54
CA ALA A 48 -12.42 -0.92 -0.39
C ALA A 48 -11.20 -0.39 -1.17
N ARG A 49 -11.20 0.90 -1.51
CA ARG A 49 -10.05 1.52 -2.17
C ARG A 49 -8.86 1.70 -1.24
N GLN A 50 -9.07 2.12 0.00
CA GLN A 50 -7.99 2.23 0.99
C GLN A 50 -7.33 0.87 1.22
N GLU A 51 -8.13 -0.18 1.41
CA GLU A 51 -7.64 -1.55 1.57
C GLU A 51 -6.83 -2.00 0.35
N LEU A 52 -7.36 -1.78 -0.86
CA LEU A 52 -6.62 -2.06 -2.09
C LEU A 52 -5.26 -1.32 -2.14
N LEU A 53 -5.23 -0.03 -1.78
CA LEU A 53 -4.00 0.75 -1.78
C LEU A 53 -2.99 0.25 -0.74
N LEU A 54 -3.44 -0.32 0.37
CA LEU A 54 -2.55 -0.94 1.36
C LEU A 54 -1.92 -2.24 0.83
N GLU A 55 -2.66 -3.01 0.03
CA GLU A 55 -2.16 -4.25 -0.58
C GLU A 55 -1.20 -4.02 -1.76
N LEU A 56 -1.30 -2.86 -2.43
CA LEU A 56 -0.48 -2.58 -3.60
C LEU A 56 0.96 -2.23 -3.22
N ASP A 57 1.89 -2.87 -3.91
CA ASP A 57 3.31 -2.51 -3.81
C ASP A 57 3.54 -1.10 -4.36
N ARG A 58 4.25 -0.29 -3.58
CA ARG A 58 4.57 1.09 -3.92
C ARG A 58 5.48 1.15 -5.14
N ASP A 59 6.43 0.24 -5.27
CA ASP A 59 7.37 0.22 -6.39
C ASP A 59 6.67 -0.16 -7.69
N ALA A 60 5.69 -1.07 -7.62
CA ALA A 60 4.81 -1.36 -8.75
C ALA A 60 3.99 -0.14 -9.20
N LEU A 61 3.51 0.70 -8.27
CA LEU A 61 2.86 1.97 -8.62
C LEU A 61 3.84 2.97 -9.25
N LEU A 62 5.07 3.03 -8.75
CA LEU A 62 6.11 3.91 -9.27
C LEU A 62 6.50 3.52 -10.71
N ASP A 63 6.62 2.23 -11.01
CA ASP A 63 6.83 1.73 -12.37
C ASP A 63 5.78 2.26 -13.35
N VAL A 64 4.50 2.25 -12.93
CA VAL A 64 3.41 2.80 -13.76
C VAL A 64 3.61 4.30 -13.98
N VAL A 65 4.00 5.05 -12.94
CA VAL A 65 4.20 6.51 -13.04
C VAL A 65 5.40 6.88 -13.93
N ILE A 66 6.51 6.16 -13.79
CA ILE A 66 7.70 6.31 -14.65
C ILE A 66 7.33 5.99 -16.10
N TRP A 67 6.61 4.89 -16.31
CA TRP A 67 6.14 4.48 -17.62
C TRP A 67 5.18 5.51 -18.24
N LEU A 68 4.30 6.12 -17.44
CA LEU A 68 3.43 7.24 -17.85
C LEU A 68 4.20 8.55 -18.06
N ARG A 69 5.49 8.60 -17.72
CA ARG A 69 6.37 9.79 -17.78
C ARG A 69 5.78 11.00 -17.03
N VAL A 70 5.11 10.75 -15.90
CA VAL A 70 4.55 11.84 -15.08
C VAL A 70 5.53 12.16 -13.95
N PRO A 71 6.01 13.41 -13.83
CA PRO A 71 6.96 13.77 -12.78
C PRO A 71 6.29 13.60 -11.41
N VAL A 72 6.97 12.84 -10.52
CA VAL A 72 6.53 12.64 -9.14
C VAL A 72 7.72 12.74 -8.20
N GLN A 73 7.46 13.15 -6.95
CA GLN A 73 8.46 13.10 -5.89
C GLN A 73 8.75 11.65 -5.53
N GLN A 74 10.01 11.32 -5.24
CA GLN A 74 10.39 9.97 -4.80
C GLN A 74 9.80 9.61 -3.45
N SER A 75 9.36 10.58 -2.64
CA SER A 75 8.65 10.39 -1.38
C SER A 75 7.12 10.30 -1.51
N ALA A 76 6.57 10.34 -2.73
CA ALA A 76 5.12 10.30 -2.92
C ALA A 76 4.50 9.01 -2.35
N GLY A 77 3.42 9.17 -1.59
CA GLY A 77 2.64 8.09 -1.01
C GLY A 77 1.79 7.34 -2.05
N ARG A 78 1.33 6.13 -1.70
CA ARG A 78 0.53 5.27 -2.60
C ARG A 78 -0.73 5.95 -3.12
N GLU A 79 -1.42 6.73 -2.28
CA GLU A 79 -2.62 7.48 -2.64
C GLU A 79 -2.35 8.50 -3.75
N GLN A 80 -1.27 9.27 -3.62
CA GLN A 80 -0.86 10.24 -4.62
C GLN A 80 -0.49 9.56 -5.94
N LEU A 81 0.26 8.46 -5.91
CA LEU A 81 0.61 7.68 -7.09
C LEU A 81 -0.66 7.13 -7.76
N ALA A 82 -1.56 6.52 -6.99
CA ALA A 82 -2.82 6.00 -7.51
C ALA A 82 -3.67 7.09 -8.15
N ARG A 83 -3.77 8.27 -7.53
CA ARG A 83 -4.47 9.44 -8.11
C ARG A 83 -3.86 9.90 -9.43
N ILE A 84 -2.52 9.91 -9.54
CA ILE A 84 -1.84 10.25 -10.78
C ILE A 84 -2.18 9.20 -11.86
N ILE A 85 -2.06 7.92 -11.52
CA ILE A 85 -2.29 6.79 -12.42
C ILE A 85 -3.73 6.78 -12.94
N THR A 86 -4.74 6.96 -12.08
CA THR A 86 -6.14 6.84 -12.50
C THR A 86 -6.58 7.95 -13.43
N ARG A 87 -5.95 9.14 -13.33
CA ARG A 87 -6.18 10.28 -14.22
C ARG A 87 -5.68 10.03 -15.64
N GLN A 88 -4.62 9.22 -15.80
CA GLN A 88 -4.06 8.88 -17.11
C GLN A 88 -4.77 7.69 -17.76
N HIS A 89 -4.87 7.70 -19.09
CA HIS A 89 -5.58 6.67 -19.88
C HIS A 89 -4.71 6.24 -21.06
N PRO A 90 -3.68 5.43 -20.81
CA PRO A 90 -2.75 5.01 -21.86
C PRO A 90 -3.45 4.05 -22.83
N ALA A 91 -3.17 4.20 -24.13
CA ALA A 91 -3.75 3.35 -25.17
C ALA A 91 -3.02 2.00 -25.32
N HIS A 92 -1.73 1.98 -25.00
CA HIS A 92 -0.82 0.85 -25.17
C HIS A 92 -0.17 0.53 -23.82
N PHE A 93 0.40 -0.67 -23.66
CA PHE A 93 1.08 -1.13 -22.44
C PHE A 93 2.54 -1.53 -22.70
N ASP A 94 3.07 -1.17 -23.87
CA ASP A 94 4.44 -1.48 -24.27
C ASP A 94 5.44 -0.84 -23.30
N GLY A 95 6.41 -1.63 -22.84
CA GLY A 95 7.43 -1.19 -21.89
C GLY A 95 6.99 -1.08 -20.43
N LEU A 96 5.71 -1.32 -20.09
CA LEU A 96 5.27 -1.39 -18.70
C LEU A 96 5.74 -2.72 -18.07
N SER A 97 6.28 -2.70 -16.84
CA SER A 97 6.64 -3.92 -16.14
C SER A 97 5.41 -4.79 -15.82
N ASP A 98 5.59 -6.11 -15.66
CA ASP A 98 4.47 -7.01 -15.31
C ASP A 98 3.85 -6.62 -13.96
N ARG A 99 4.68 -6.27 -12.96
CA ARG A 99 4.21 -5.79 -11.65
C ARG A 99 3.41 -4.48 -11.78
N GLY A 100 3.86 -3.55 -12.63
CA GLY A 100 3.16 -2.30 -12.89
C GLY A 100 1.82 -2.53 -13.59
N LEU A 101 1.78 -3.45 -14.56
CA LEU A 101 0.54 -3.85 -15.23
C LEU A 101 -0.44 -4.49 -14.24
N HIS A 102 0.03 -5.34 -13.33
CA HIS A 102 -0.81 -5.93 -12.28
C HIS A 102 -1.38 -4.84 -11.36
N ALA A 103 -0.54 -3.90 -10.90
CA ALA A 103 -0.99 -2.81 -10.06
C ALA A 103 -2.02 -1.92 -10.78
N LEU A 104 -1.76 -1.56 -12.04
CA LEU A 104 -2.69 -0.81 -12.88
C LEU A 104 -4.02 -1.54 -13.07
N ALA A 105 -3.98 -2.82 -13.41
CA ALA A 105 -5.17 -3.65 -13.59
C ALA A 105 -6.02 -3.70 -12.31
N ARG A 106 -5.39 -3.92 -11.15
CA ARG A 106 -6.07 -3.87 -9.85
C ARG A 106 -6.67 -2.49 -9.54
N LEU A 107 -5.94 -1.41 -9.81
CA LEU A 107 -6.45 -0.04 -9.64
C LEU A 107 -7.68 0.25 -10.53
N ARG A 108 -7.81 -0.45 -11.67
CA ARG A 108 -8.99 -0.38 -12.56
C ARG A 108 -10.12 -1.33 -12.18
N GLY A 109 -9.97 -2.10 -11.10
CA GLY A 109 -10.97 -3.07 -10.66
C GLY A 109 -10.94 -4.40 -11.43
N VAL A 110 -9.84 -4.70 -12.13
CA VAL A 110 -9.66 -5.98 -12.82
C VAL A 110 -9.16 -7.03 -11.85
N THR A 111 -9.92 -8.12 -11.69
CA THR A 111 -9.50 -9.28 -10.89
C THR A 111 -8.37 -10.03 -11.60
N LEU A 112 -7.24 -10.21 -10.91
CA LEU A 112 -6.11 -10.98 -11.43
C LEU A 112 -6.38 -12.48 -11.32
N ARG A 113 -5.91 -13.26 -12.30
CA ARG A 113 -5.87 -14.73 -12.23
C ARG A 113 -4.42 -15.18 -12.19
N ASP A 114 -4.12 -16.18 -11.38
CA ASP A 114 -2.76 -16.72 -11.28
C ASP A 114 -2.33 -17.33 -12.62
N GLY A 115 -1.15 -16.95 -13.10
CA GLY A 115 -0.61 -17.41 -14.38
C GLY A 115 -1.31 -16.86 -15.62
N GLU A 116 -2.13 -15.81 -15.48
CA GLU A 116 -2.75 -15.15 -16.63
C GLU A 116 -1.69 -14.59 -17.58
N PRO A 117 -1.74 -14.92 -18.89
CA PRO A 117 -0.79 -14.38 -19.84
C PRO A 117 -0.97 -12.86 -19.95
N ARG A 118 0.15 -12.13 -20.01
CA ARG A 118 0.19 -10.66 -20.07
C ARG A 118 -0.78 -10.06 -21.08
N THR A 119 -0.86 -10.64 -22.28
CA THR A 119 -1.73 -10.17 -23.38
C THR A 119 -3.22 -10.21 -23.03
N GLU A 120 -3.65 -11.18 -22.23
CA GLU A 120 -5.03 -11.27 -21.76
C GLU A 120 -5.32 -10.23 -20.67
N LEU A 121 -4.37 -10.02 -19.76
CA LEU A 121 -4.46 -8.99 -18.73
C LEU A 121 -4.53 -7.59 -19.34
N GLU A 122 -3.72 -7.31 -20.36
CA GLU A 122 -3.76 -6.06 -21.13
C GLU A 122 -5.13 -5.86 -21.80
N ARG A 123 -5.67 -6.90 -22.43
CA ARG A 123 -7.00 -6.87 -23.08
C ARG A 123 -8.10 -6.53 -22.08
N ARG A 124 -8.09 -7.16 -20.90
CA ARG A 124 -9.07 -6.92 -19.83
C ARG A 124 -8.93 -5.53 -19.22
N THR A 125 -7.70 -5.08 -19.01
CA THR A 125 -7.41 -3.73 -18.49
C THR A 125 -7.91 -2.65 -19.46
N ARG A 126 -7.62 -2.80 -20.76
CA ARG A 126 -8.14 -1.90 -21.82
C ARG A 126 -9.67 -1.87 -21.86
N LYS A 127 -10.32 -3.04 -21.68
CA LYS A 127 -11.78 -3.13 -21.63
C LYS A 127 -12.36 -2.40 -20.42
N ALA A 128 -11.70 -2.48 -19.26
CA ALA A 128 -12.10 -1.73 -18.06
C ALA A 128 -11.95 -0.20 -18.27
N ASP A 129 -10.89 0.26 -18.94
CA ASP A 129 -10.70 1.68 -19.25
C ASP A 129 -11.79 2.25 -20.16
N GLY A 130 -12.27 1.47 -21.13
CA GLY A 130 -13.38 1.87 -22.00
C GLY A 130 -14.68 2.14 -21.24
N TRP A 131 -14.91 1.45 -20.13
CA TRP A 131 -16.04 1.69 -19.23
C TRP A 131 -15.86 3.01 -18.47
N TRP A 132 -14.68 3.28 -17.91
CA TRP A 132 -14.35 4.55 -17.24
C TRP A 132 -14.35 5.76 -18.17
N ALA A 133 -14.04 5.57 -19.44
CA ALA A 133 -14.13 6.64 -20.44
C ALA A 133 -15.57 7.07 -20.70
N ARG A 134 -16.57 6.17 -20.59
CA ARG A 134 -17.99 6.51 -20.74
C ARG A 134 -18.50 7.32 -19.56
N VAL A 135 -18.18 6.92 -18.33
CA VAL A 135 -18.60 7.61 -17.10
C VAL A 135 -18.12 9.07 -17.10
N ARG A 136 -16.87 9.31 -17.49
CA ARG A 136 -16.29 10.67 -17.48
C ARG A 136 -16.74 11.57 -18.64
N ARG A 137 -17.29 11.04 -19.73
CA ARG A 137 -17.87 11.89 -20.80
C ARG A 137 -19.05 12.70 -20.27
N THR A 138 -19.84 12.12 -19.38
CA THR A 138 -20.98 12.78 -18.74
C THR A 138 -20.54 13.87 -17.75
N GLN A 139 -19.42 13.67 -17.05
CA GLN A 139 -18.88 14.70 -16.15
C GLN A 139 -18.22 15.87 -16.89
N ARG A 140 -17.56 15.61 -18.03
CA ARG A 140 -16.90 16.67 -18.81
C ARG A 140 -17.88 17.67 -19.45
N SER A 141 -19.12 17.30 -19.73
CA SER A 141 -20.12 18.28 -20.19
C SER A 141 -20.49 19.30 -19.11
N VAL A 142 -20.24 19.00 -17.83
CA VAL A 142 -20.55 19.89 -16.71
C VAL A 142 -19.37 20.81 -16.37
N LEU A 143 -18.12 20.34 -16.53
CA LEU A 143 -16.89 21.09 -16.19
C LEU A 143 -16.19 21.74 -17.39
N GLY A 144 -16.58 21.41 -18.62
CA GLY A 144 -15.93 21.86 -19.85
C GLY A 144 -16.03 23.37 -20.15
N SER A 145 -16.90 24.11 -19.45
CA SER A 145 -17.02 25.56 -19.64
C SER A 145 -15.96 26.38 -18.89
N LEU A 146 -15.21 25.78 -17.94
CA LEU A 146 -14.28 26.53 -17.07
C LEU A 146 -12.79 26.26 -17.36
N VAL A 147 -12.43 25.15 -17.99
CA VAL A 147 -11.02 24.73 -18.16
C VAL A 147 -10.42 25.12 -19.52
N ALA A 148 -11.25 25.53 -20.49
CA ALA A 148 -10.80 25.91 -21.84
C ALA A 148 -9.92 27.18 -21.91
N ARG A 149 -9.54 27.79 -20.78
CA ARG A 149 -8.72 29.02 -20.74
C ARG A 149 -7.27 28.86 -20.29
N LEU A 150 -6.80 27.68 -19.86
CA LEU A 150 -5.50 27.63 -19.15
C LEU A 150 -4.41 26.71 -19.72
N VAL A 151 -4.65 25.87 -20.74
CA VAL A 151 -3.62 24.89 -21.12
C VAL A 151 -3.35 24.91 -22.62
N THR A 152 -2.31 25.66 -22.98
CA THR A 152 -1.61 25.54 -24.26
C THR A 152 -0.11 25.29 -23.99
N ALA A 153 0.41 24.26 -24.67
CA ALA A 153 1.81 23.94 -24.96
C ALA A 153 2.74 23.46 -23.82
N SER A 154 3.31 22.25 -23.97
CA SER A 154 4.64 22.07 -24.59
C SER A 154 4.97 20.59 -24.82
N GLU A 155 5.56 20.29 -25.98
CA GLU A 155 6.19 19.00 -26.34
C GLU A 155 7.72 19.19 -26.31
N ARG A 156 8.47 18.26 -25.66
CA ARG A 156 9.75 17.69 -26.14
C ARG A 156 10.41 16.73 -25.15
N ASP A 157 11.19 15.82 -25.75
CA ASP A 157 12.11 14.81 -25.19
C ASP A 157 13.00 15.34 -24.06
N ASP A 158 13.17 14.53 -23.01
CA ASP A 158 14.45 14.18 -22.36
C ASP A 158 14.17 13.27 -21.14
N ASP A 159 15.20 12.54 -20.71
CA ASP A 159 15.17 11.51 -19.66
C ASP A 159 14.27 11.84 -18.45
N TYR A 160 13.54 10.82 -17.97
CA TYR A 160 12.64 10.97 -16.83
C TYR A 160 13.38 11.49 -15.60
N GLN A 161 13.15 12.75 -15.26
CA GLN A 161 13.75 13.41 -14.11
C GLN A 161 12.75 13.41 -12.94
N PHE A 162 13.07 12.68 -11.88
CA PHE A 162 12.37 12.84 -10.61
C PHE A 162 12.50 14.29 -10.13
N LEU A 163 11.44 14.84 -9.56
CA LEU A 163 11.52 16.15 -8.94
C LEU A 163 12.54 16.08 -7.79
N PRO A 164 13.54 16.99 -7.72
CA PRO A 164 14.52 16.99 -6.65
C PRO A 164 13.81 17.08 -5.28
N GLU A 165 14.29 16.31 -4.31
CA GLU A 165 13.78 16.30 -2.93
C GLU A 165 14.24 17.51 -2.11
N ASP A 166 15.00 18.41 -2.74
CA ASP A 166 15.71 19.50 -2.11
C ASP A 166 14.74 20.55 -1.53
N GLY A 167 14.46 20.46 -0.23
CA GLY A 167 14.62 21.52 0.78
C GLY A 167 13.98 22.89 0.56
N LEU A 168 13.24 23.11 -0.51
CA LEU A 168 12.72 24.39 -0.96
C LEU A 168 11.22 24.27 -1.02
N SER A 169 10.57 24.80 0.02
CA SER A 169 9.34 25.62 -0.07
C SER A 169 8.36 25.45 1.09
N ALA A 170 8.83 25.21 2.33
CA ALA A 170 8.02 25.62 3.48
C ALA A 170 7.83 27.16 3.54
N ARG A 171 8.67 27.94 2.83
CA ARG A 171 8.63 29.42 2.80
C ARG A 171 7.95 30.02 1.56
N THR A 172 8.01 29.41 0.38
CA THR A 172 7.37 29.98 -0.84
C THR A 172 5.90 29.54 -0.94
N ILE A 173 5.58 28.30 -0.57
CA ILE A 173 4.18 27.83 -0.44
C ILE A 173 3.46 28.61 0.68
N LYS A 174 4.15 28.95 1.77
CA LYS A 174 3.58 29.79 2.83
C LYS A 174 3.23 31.20 2.34
N ARG A 175 3.98 31.75 1.38
CA ARG A 175 3.74 33.10 0.82
C ARG A 175 2.56 33.12 -0.16
N ASP A 176 2.41 32.10 -1.00
CA ASP A 176 1.25 31.94 -1.89
C ASP A 176 -0.05 31.57 -1.13
N ILE A 177 0.08 30.87 0.01
CA ILE A 177 -1.04 30.52 0.89
C ILE A 177 -1.43 31.70 1.81
N GLU A 178 -0.50 32.55 2.23
CA GLU A 178 -0.79 33.81 2.95
C GLU A 178 -1.54 34.81 2.06
N GLN A 179 -1.34 34.77 0.74
CA GLN A 179 -2.09 35.58 -0.22
C GLN A 179 -3.49 35.01 -0.52
N SER A 180 -3.74 33.74 -0.16
CA SER A 180 -5.01 33.01 -0.30
C SER A 180 -5.63 32.74 1.08
N GLY A 181 -5.93 33.82 1.82
CA GLY A 181 -6.21 33.87 3.27
C GLY A 181 -7.36 33.01 3.86
N LEU A 182 -7.96 32.10 3.10
CA LEU A 182 -8.98 31.15 3.57
C LEU A 182 -8.52 29.68 3.54
N VAL A 183 -7.49 29.33 2.76
CA VAL A 183 -7.09 27.92 2.53
C VAL A 183 -5.98 27.45 3.48
N GLY A 184 -5.19 28.37 4.05
CA GLY A 184 -4.10 28.05 4.97
C GLY A 184 -4.53 27.38 6.28
N GLY A 185 -5.74 27.64 6.75
CA GLY A 185 -6.29 26.97 7.94
C GLY A 185 -6.61 25.50 7.71
N VAL A 186 -7.06 25.14 6.51
CA VAL A 186 -7.46 23.77 6.15
C VAL A 186 -6.25 22.90 5.88
N ALA A 187 -5.23 23.42 5.19
CA ALA A 187 -3.99 22.66 4.93
C ALA A 187 -3.23 22.32 6.22
N LYS A 188 -3.21 23.23 7.21
CA LYS A 188 -2.57 22.99 8.51
C LYS A 188 -3.35 21.99 9.36
N ARG A 189 -4.69 22.02 9.30
CA ARG A 189 -5.56 21.01 9.95
C ARG A 189 -5.50 19.65 9.27
N LEU A 190 -5.46 19.61 7.94
CA LEU A 190 -5.27 18.37 7.16
C LEU A 190 -3.91 17.73 7.42
N ARG A 191 -2.84 18.52 7.50
CA ARG A 191 -1.50 17.99 7.80
C ARG A 191 -1.41 17.45 9.22
N GLY A 192 -1.99 18.14 10.20
CA GLY A 192 -2.08 17.63 11.57
C GLY A 192 -2.90 16.35 11.67
N ALA A 193 -4.07 16.30 11.04
CA ALA A 193 -4.91 15.10 11.00
C ALA A 193 -4.25 13.92 10.29
N ALA A 194 -3.49 14.19 9.21
CA ALA A 194 -2.71 13.16 8.53
C ALA A 194 -1.56 12.66 9.38
N ASP A 195 -0.80 13.54 10.05
CA ASP A 195 0.30 13.14 10.93
C ASP A 195 -0.19 12.35 12.16
N ASP A 196 -1.33 12.74 12.74
CA ASP A 196 -1.92 12.03 13.88
C ASP A 196 -2.54 10.69 13.46
N TYR A 197 -3.18 10.62 12.29
CA TYR A 197 -3.64 9.35 11.71
C TYR A 197 -2.46 8.41 11.39
N VAL A 198 -1.38 8.96 10.83
CA VAL A 198 -0.15 8.19 10.59
C VAL A 198 0.42 7.69 11.92
N ARG A 199 0.46 8.52 12.95
CA ARG A 199 0.92 8.11 14.29
C ARG A 199 0.04 7.02 14.89
N GLU A 200 -1.29 7.17 14.84
CA GLU A 200 -2.23 6.15 15.32
C GLU A 200 -2.07 4.83 14.56
N LYS A 201 -1.88 4.88 13.25
CA LYS A 201 -1.64 3.68 12.43
C LYS A 201 -0.27 3.07 12.68
N LEU A 202 0.75 3.87 12.95
CA LEU A 202 2.05 3.36 13.39
C LEU A 202 1.92 2.63 14.73
N ASP A 203 1.18 3.19 15.70
CA ASP A 203 0.94 2.55 17.00
C ASP A 203 0.07 1.27 16.89
N GLU A 204 -0.89 1.26 15.95
CA GLU A 204 -1.69 0.06 15.64
C GLU A 204 -0.83 -1.04 14.99
N ILE A 205 0.06 -0.64 14.06
CA ILE A 205 1.00 -1.53 13.40
C ILE A 205 2.00 -2.08 14.42
N GLU A 206 2.55 -1.25 15.31
CA GLU A 206 3.45 -1.66 16.39
C GLU A 206 2.77 -2.71 17.30
N ARG A 207 1.55 -2.44 17.76
CA ARG A 207 0.75 -3.42 18.54
C ARG A 207 0.45 -4.72 17.78
N ARG A 208 0.36 -4.68 16.46
CA ARG A 208 0.16 -5.89 15.64
C ARG A 208 1.47 -6.65 15.44
N ILE A 209 2.59 -5.95 15.30
CA ILE A 209 3.93 -6.52 15.20
C ILE A 209 4.28 -7.21 16.51
N ASP A 210 4.09 -6.56 17.66
CA ASP A 210 4.37 -7.15 18.98
C ASP A 210 3.59 -8.44 19.21
N ARG A 211 2.29 -8.43 18.92
CA ARG A 211 1.47 -9.67 19.00
C ARG A 211 1.96 -10.77 18.06
N LYS A 212 2.51 -10.41 16.90
CA LYS A 212 3.07 -11.37 15.95
C LYS A 212 4.44 -11.89 16.40
N LEU A 213 5.26 -11.04 17.02
CA LEU A 213 6.53 -11.44 17.63
C LEU A 213 6.29 -12.41 18.79
N ASP A 214 5.34 -12.12 19.68
CA ASP A 214 4.96 -13.02 20.77
C ASP A 214 4.48 -14.38 20.25
N GLU A 215 3.69 -14.38 19.17
CA GLU A 215 3.22 -15.61 18.54
C GLU A 215 4.38 -16.43 17.95
N ILE A 216 5.35 -15.76 17.31
CA ILE A 216 6.54 -16.40 16.74
C ILE A 216 7.43 -16.96 17.85
N ASP A 217 7.70 -16.20 18.90
CA ASP A 217 8.54 -16.64 20.02
C ASP A 217 7.93 -17.84 20.72
N ARG A 218 6.59 -17.86 20.88
CA ARG A 218 5.89 -19.04 21.40
C ARG A 218 6.07 -20.25 20.49
N ARG A 219 5.89 -20.10 19.18
CA ARG A 219 6.06 -21.21 18.21
C ARG A 219 7.51 -21.69 18.14
N LEU A 220 8.49 -20.78 18.23
CA LEU A 220 9.91 -21.12 18.28
C LEU A 220 10.26 -21.87 19.56
N GLY A 221 9.70 -21.47 20.71
CA GLY A 221 9.82 -22.21 21.96
C GLY A 221 9.29 -23.63 21.84
N GLU A 222 8.05 -23.80 21.35
CA GLU A 222 7.44 -25.12 21.13
C GLU A 222 8.22 -25.98 20.12
N TRP A 223 8.82 -25.37 19.10
CA TRP A 223 9.64 -26.08 18.12
C TRP A 223 10.98 -26.51 18.73
N ARG A 224 11.66 -25.60 19.45
CA ARG A 224 12.91 -25.89 20.17
C ARG A 224 12.72 -27.02 21.18
N ASP A 225 11.64 -26.99 21.96
CA ASP A 225 11.39 -28.00 22.98
C ASP A 225 11.14 -29.38 22.35
N ARG A 226 10.41 -29.41 21.22
CA ARG A 226 10.24 -30.64 20.42
C ARG A 226 11.57 -31.15 19.88
N GLU A 227 12.38 -30.29 19.30
CA GLU A 227 13.69 -30.67 18.75
C GLU A 227 14.64 -31.17 19.84
N MET A 228 14.72 -30.46 20.98
CA MET A 228 15.52 -30.88 22.13
C MET A 228 15.08 -32.24 22.66
N SER A 229 13.76 -32.49 22.75
CA SER A 229 13.24 -33.80 23.17
C SER A 229 13.63 -34.93 22.21
N HIS A 230 13.69 -34.64 20.91
CA HIS A 230 14.05 -35.61 19.89
C HIS A 230 15.56 -35.91 19.91
N ARG A 231 16.39 -34.86 20.00
CA ARG A 231 17.86 -34.99 20.14
C ARG A 231 18.22 -35.77 21.40
N LEU A 232 17.57 -35.49 22.53
CA LEU A 232 17.77 -36.26 23.78
C LEU A 232 17.37 -37.73 23.63
N ARG A 233 16.27 -38.02 22.91
CA ARG A 233 15.86 -39.40 22.63
C ARG A 233 16.92 -40.17 21.83
N ILE A 234 17.48 -39.54 20.79
CA ILE A 234 18.53 -40.16 19.97
C ILE A 234 19.77 -40.45 20.83
N LEU A 235 20.24 -39.48 21.62
CA LEU A 235 21.39 -39.66 22.51
C LEU A 235 21.17 -40.79 23.54
N LYS A 236 19.95 -40.91 24.08
CA LYS A 236 19.61 -42.00 25.00
C LYS A 236 19.66 -43.37 24.31
N ILE A 237 19.19 -43.46 23.07
CA ILE A 237 19.21 -44.71 22.29
C ILE A 237 20.66 -45.09 21.96
N THR A 238 21.49 -44.16 21.48
CA THR A 238 22.89 -44.46 21.17
C THR A 238 23.66 -44.90 22.40
N LEU A 239 23.43 -44.27 23.56
CA LEU A 239 24.02 -44.69 24.83
C LEU A 239 23.59 -46.10 25.25
N LEU A 240 22.31 -46.46 25.08
CA LEU A 240 21.84 -47.82 25.39
C LEU A 240 22.48 -48.86 24.47
N VAL A 241 22.65 -48.54 23.19
CA VAL A 241 23.31 -49.43 22.23
C VAL A 241 24.78 -49.63 22.58
N THR A 242 25.51 -48.57 22.96
CA THR A 242 26.93 -48.72 23.35
C THR A 242 27.09 -49.54 24.63
N ILE A 243 26.21 -49.36 25.62
CA ILE A 243 26.18 -50.20 26.83
C ILE A 243 25.88 -51.66 26.46
N LEU A 244 24.90 -51.91 25.59
CA LEU A 244 24.54 -53.26 25.17
C LEU A 244 25.70 -53.98 24.46
N VAL A 245 26.41 -53.29 23.56
CA VAL A 245 27.59 -53.82 22.87
C VAL A 245 28.72 -54.13 23.86
N ALA A 246 28.97 -53.25 24.83
CA ALA A 246 29.99 -53.50 25.86
C ALA A 246 29.65 -54.73 26.72
N VAL A 247 28.38 -54.89 27.11
CA VAL A 247 27.91 -56.08 27.85
C VAL A 247 28.05 -57.35 27.02
N LEU A 248 27.67 -57.31 25.73
CA LEU A 248 27.81 -58.46 24.82
C LEU A 248 29.28 -58.84 24.61
N SER A 249 30.18 -57.86 24.47
CA SER A 249 31.62 -58.10 24.34
C SER A 249 32.17 -58.80 25.59
N LEU A 250 31.79 -58.32 26.78
CA LEU A 250 32.23 -58.89 28.05
C LEU A 250 31.69 -60.32 28.23
N LEU A 251 30.44 -60.57 27.82
CA LEU A 251 29.83 -61.90 27.83
C LEU A 251 30.55 -62.87 26.87
N TYR A 252 30.89 -62.40 25.67
CA TYR A 252 31.61 -63.20 24.66
C TYR A 252 33.01 -63.59 25.15
N ASP A 253 33.77 -62.64 25.70
CA ASP A 253 35.10 -62.90 26.25
C ASP A 253 35.04 -63.90 27.42
N TYR A 254 34.00 -63.82 28.26
CA TYR A 254 33.77 -64.76 29.35
C TYR A 254 33.52 -66.19 28.84
N PHE A 255 32.64 -66.39 27.85
CA PHE A 255 32.38 -67.71 27.27
C PHE A 255 33.59 -68.28 26.53
N ARG A 256 34.34 -67.43 25.83
CA ARG A 256 35.55 -67.85 25.12
C ARG A 256 36.69 -68.23 26.07
N GLY A 257 36.82 -67.56 27.21
CA GLY A 257 37.84 -67.88 28.21
C GLY A 257 37.52 -69.12 29.07
N ALA A 258 36.27 -69.58 29.08
CA ALA A 258 35.84 -70.79 29.79
C ALA A 258 35.97 -72.08 28.95
N SER A 259 36.38 -71.97 27.68
CA SER A 259 36.61 -73.08 26.75
C SER A 259 38.10 -73.40 26.66
#